data_AF-A0A4U9HC70-F1
#
_entry.id   AF-A0A4U9HC70-F1
#
_cell.length_a   1.000
_cell.length_b   1.000
_cell.length_c   1.000
_cell.angle_alpha   90.00
_cell.angle_beta   90.00
_cell.angle_gamma   90.00
#
_symmetry.space_group_name_H-M   'P 1'
#
loop_
_entity.id
_entity.type
_entity.pdbx_description
1 polymer ?
#
loop_
_entity_poly.entity_id
_entity_poly.type
_entity_poly.pdbx_seq_one_letter_code
_entity_poly.pdbx_strand_id
1 'polypeptide(L)'
;MLKELGFTSELFAMQSEVWFYNNTDVNNYSFREMIASEKRNDGKSVDDMLLVDEMKESLARYPKGKHLVVLHTKGSHYLYSQRYPRSYARYQPECMGVG
;
A
#
# COMPACT_ATOMS: atom_id res chain seq x y z
N MET A 1 15.59 5.32 -15.11
CA MET A 1 16.00 3.96 -15.49
C MET A 1 14.86 3.09 -16.05
N LEU A 2 13.97 2.48 -15.24
CA LEU A 2 12.95 1.55 -15.79
C LEU A 2 11.95 2.25 -16.73
N LYS A 3 11.55 3.48 -16.39
CA LYS A 3 10.69 4.31 -17.25
C LYS A 3 11.34 4.60 -18.61
N GLU A 4 12.64 4.91 -18.63
CA GLU A 4 13.42 5.10 -19.86
C GLU A 4 13.52 3.82 -20.71
N LEU A 5 13.39 2.65 -20.09
CA LEU A 5 13.29 1.35 -20.78
C LEU A 5 11.86 1.01 -21.23
N GLY A 6 10.93 1.96 -21.14
CA GLY A 6 9.54 1.83 -21.60
C GLY A 6 8.59 1.14 -20.61
N PHE A 7 8.96 1.04 -19.34
CA PHE A 7 8.03 0.56 -18.31
C PHE A 7 7.02 1.66 -17.95
N THR A 8 5.78 1.25 -17.75
CA THR A 8 4.83 2.03 -16.94
C THR A 8 5.01 1.64 -15.48
N SER A 9 4.75 2.56 -14.54
CA SER A 9 4.92 2.29 -13.12
C SER A 9 3.90 3.00 -12.25
N GLU A 10 3.39 2.31 -11.24
CA GLU A 10 2.53 2.90 -10.20
C GLU A 10 3.03 2.54 -8.80
N LEU A 11 2.83 3.44 -7.84
CA LEU A 11 3.21 3.26 -6.44
C LEU A 11 2.00 3.44 -5.53
N PHE A 12 1.70 2.43 -4.73
CA PHE A 12 0.62 2.48 -3.72
C PHE A 12 1.21 2.27 -2.34
N ALA A 13 0.91 3.17 -1.41
CA ALA A 13 1.53 3.18 -0.09
C ALA A 13 0.51 3.21 1.05
N MET A 14 0.71 2.39 2.07
CA MET A 14 0.00 2.49 3.36
C MET A 14 0.71 3.38 4.38
N GLN A 15 1.78 4.06 3.95
CA GLN A 15 2.46 5.11 4.69
C GLN A 15 2.14 6.50 4.09
N SER A 16 2.39 7.55 4.86
CA SER A 16 2.00 8.94 4.52
C SER A 16 3.18 9.82 4.12
N GLU A 17 4.27 9.24 3.61
CA GLU A 17 5.51 9.94 3.26
C GLU A 17 5.45 10.65 1.90
N VAL A 18 4.52 11.59 1.73
CA VAL A 18 4.24 12.26 0.44
C VAL A 18 5.48 12.90 -0.20
N TRP A 19 6.34 13.51 0.61
CA TRP A 19 7.58 14.14 0.13
C TRP A 19 8.53 13.13 -0.55
N PHE A 20 8.56 11.89 -0.07
CA PHE A 20 9.37 10.82 -0.63
C PHE A 20 8.78 10.36 -1.97
N TYR A 21 7.46 10.18 -2.05
CA TYR A 21 6.79 9.74 -3.27
C TYR A 21 6.85 10.76 -4.41
N ASN A 22 6.88 12.06 -4.10
CA ASN A 22 7.08 13.11 -5.11
C ASN A 22 8.41 13.03 -5.86
N ASN A 23 9.42 12.39 -5.26
CA ASN A 23 10.73 12.20 -5.90
C ASN A 23 10.80 10.89 -6.70
N THR A 24 9.71 10.14 -6.79
CA THR A 24 9.66 8.90 -7.55
C THR A 24 9.27 9.16 -9.00
N ASP A 25 10.01 8.56 -9.93
CA ASP A 25 9.73 8.65 -11.37
C ASP A 25 8.67 7.62 -11.79
N VAL A 26 7.50 7.68 -11.16
CA VAL A 26 6.33 6.81 -11.46
C VAL A 26 5.29 7.54 -12.31
N ASN A 27 4.40 6.80 -12.97
CA ASN A 27 3.27 7.39 -13.70
C ASN A 27 2.19 7.92 -12.77
N ASN A 28 1.96 7.23 -11.65
CA ASN A 28 0.97 7.62 -10.65
C ASN A 28 1.38 7.09 -9.27
N TYR A 29 0.96 7.78 -8.21
CA TYR A 29 1.06 7.25 -6.86
C TYR A 29 -0.19 7.54 -6.04
N SER A 30 -0.47 6.69 -5.06
CA SER A 30 -1.49 6.95 -4.04
C SER A 30 -1.00 6.48 -2.69
N PHE A 31 -1.34 7.23 -1.65
CA PHE A 31 -0.87 7.00 -0.28
C PHE A 31 -2.06 6.81 0.66
N ARG A 32 -1.77 6.47 1.92
CA ARG A 32 -2.76 5.96 2.89
C ARG A 32 -4.04 6.79 2.94
N GLU A 33 -3.93 8.11 3.04
CA GLU A 33 -5.07 9.02 3.15
C GLU A 33 -5.93 9.01 1.87
N MET A 34 -5.32 9.00 0.69
CA MET A 34 -6.04 8.90 -0.58
C MET A 34 -6.78 7.56 -0.70
N ILE A 35 -6.05 6.46 -0.50
CA ILE A 35 -6.60 5.10 -0.63
C ILE A 35 -7.72 4.87 0.39
N ALA A 36 -7.56 5.33 1.64
CA ALA A 36 -8.58 5.21 2.67
C ALA A 36 -9.81 6.10 2.42
N SER A 37 -9.68 7.18 1.64
CA SER A 37 -10.79 8.08 1.31
C SER A 37 -11.67 7.60 0.16
N GLU A 38 -11.22 6.57 -0.57
CA GLU A 38 -11.98 5.97 -1.67
C GLU A 38 -13.26 5.29 -1.14
N LYS A 39 -14.42 5.61 -1.72
CA LYS A 39 -15.72 5.05 -1.32
C LYS A 39 -15.76 3.52 -1.28
N ARG A 40 -14.98 2.85 -2.15
CA ARG A 40 -14.86 1.38 -2.18
C ARG A 40 -14.22 0.79 -0.92
N ASN A 41 -13.58 1.63 -0.10
CA ASN A 41 -12.89 1.28 1.13
C ASN A 41 -13.64 1.73 2.39
N ASP A 42 -14.83 2.32 2.24
CA ASP A 42 -15.68 2.68 3.37
C ASP A 42 -15.96 1.44 4.24
N GLY A 43 -15.68 1.55 5.55
CA GLY A 43 -15.87 0.48 6.52
C GLY A 43 -14.82 -0.65 6.47
N LYS A 44 -13.85 -0.62 5.54
CA LYS A 44 -12.71 -1.55 5.57
C LYS A 44 -11.66 -1.09 6.60
N SER A 45 -10.95 -2.07 7.15
CA SER A 45 -9.72 -1.79 7.91
C SER A 45 -8.67 -1.16 6.99
N VAL A 46 -8.00 -0.11 7.47
CA VAL A 46 -6.91 0.55 6.74
C VAL A 46 -5.60 -0.21 6.99
N ASP A 47 -5.49 -1.40 6.39
CA ASP A 47 -4.31 -2.26 6.43
C ASP A 47 -3.75 -2.53 5.02
N ASP A 48 -2.66 -3.29 4.94
CA ASP A 48 -1.93 -3.53 3.70
C ASP A 48 -2.76 -4.24 2.62
N MET A 49 -3.89 -4.87 2.97
CA MET A 49 -4.75 -5.52 1.99
C MET A 49 -5.49 -4.53 1.08
N LEU A 50 -5.63 -3.26 1.47
CA LEU A 50 -6.18 -2.24 0.56
C LEU A 50 -5.30 -2.06 -0.69
N LEU A 51 -3.99 -2.30 -0.58
CA LEU A 51 -3.04 -2.20 -1.70
C LEU A 51 -3.30 -3.26 -2.79
N VAL A 52 -3.96 -4.37 -2.45
CA VAL A 52 -4.29 -5.43 -3.43
C VAL A 52 -5.34 -4.95 -4.42
N ASP A 53 -6.33 -4.18 -3.96
CA ASP A 53 -7.34 -3.63 -4.85
C ASP A 53 -6.73 -2.55 -5.76
N GLU A 54 -5.83 -1.71 -5.25
CA GLU A 54 -5.05 -0.76 -6.07
C GLU A 54 -4.23 -1.46 -7.16
N MET A 55 -3.54 -2.54 -6.80
CA MET A 55 -2.77 -3.36 -7.75
C MET A 55 -3.68 -3.93 -8.86
N LYS A 56 -4.87 -4.43 -8.53
CA LYS A 56 -5.81 -4.96 -9.53
C LYS A 56 -6.26 -3.87 -10.50
N GLU A 57 -6.60 -2.69 -9.99
CA GLU A 57 -6.99 -1.55 -10.84
C GLU A 57 -5.82 -1.08 -11.72
N SER A 58 -4.61 -1.09 -11.18
CA SER A 58 -3.37 -0.77 -11.89
C SER A 58 -3.11 -1.71 -13.06
N LEU A 59 -3.24 -3.02 -12.84
CA LEU A 59 -3.13 -4.03 -13.90
C LEU A 59 -4.22 -3.88 -14.97
N ALA A 60 -5.43 -3.46 -14.59
CA ALA A 60 -6.51 -3.19 -15.52
C ALA A 60 -6.25 -1.93 -16.37
N ARG A 61 -5.61 -0.90 -15.80
CA ARG A 61 -5.20 0.32 -16.52
C ARG A 61 -4.07 0.07 -17.52
N TYR A 62 -3.14 -0.82 -17.20
CA TYR A 62 -1.98 -1.15 -18.04
C TYR A 62 -1.98 -2.62 -18.47
N PRO A 63 -2.96 -3.06 -19.31
CA PRO A 63 -3.12 -4.47 -19.67
C PRO A 63 -2.05 -5.01 -20.62
N LYS A 64 -1.16 -4.16 -21.13
CA LYS A 64 -0.12 -4.50 -22.11
C LYS A 64 1.18 -3.78 -21.78
N GLY A 65 2.29 -4.35 -22.25
CA GLY A 65 3.63 -3.80 -22.04
C GLY A 65 4.22 -4.20 -20.68
N LYS A 66 5.38 -3.64 -20.36
CA LYS A 66 6.04 -3.88 -19.08
C LYS A 66 5.50 -2.89 -18.05
N HIS A 67 5.00 -3.41 -16.95
CA HIS A 67 4.37 -2.60 -15.91
C HIS A 67 4.96 -2.97 -14.54
N LEU A 68 5.46 -1.96 -13.81
CA LEU A 68 5.96 -2.09 -12.45
C LEU A 68 4.91 -1.57 -11.47
N VAL A 69 4.48 -2.42 -10.55
CA VAL A 69 3.65 -1.99 -9.42
C VAL A 69 4.47 -2.07 -8.14
N VAL A 70 4.55 -0.97 -7.41
CA VAL A 70 5.21 -0.88 -6.11
C VAL A 70 4.15 -0.81 -5.01
N LEU A 71 4.14 -1.80 -4.12
CA LEU A 71 3.28 -1.82 -2.94
C LEU A 71 4.12 -1.51 -1.70
N HIS A 72 4.02 -0.30 -1.19
CA HIS A 72 4.73 0.13 0.02
C HIS A 72 3.85 -0.10 1.26
N THR A 73 4.07 -1.23 1.91
CA THR A 73 3.32 -1.69 3.08
C THR A 73 3.66 -0.92 4.36
N LYS A 74 2.72 -0.88 5.31
CA LYS A 74 3.01 -0.62 6.73
C LYS A 74 3.98 -1.66 7.30
N GLY A 75 3.82 -2.91 6.87
CA GLY A 75 4.68 -4.02 7.28
C GLY A 75 4.72 -4.17 8.80
N SER A 76 5.88 -4.51 9.34
CA SER A 76 6.07 -4.75 10.78
C SER A 76 6.57 -3.51 11.54
N HIS A 77 6.34 -2.30 11.00
CA HIS A 77 6.76 -1.07 11.67
C HIS A 77 6.06 -0.94 13.03
N TYR A 78 6.71 -0.33 14.04
CA TYR A 78 6.23 0.01 15.40
C TYR A 78 4.79 -0.41 15.80
N LEU A 79 4.65 -1.00 16.99
CA LEU A 79 3.40 -1.55 17.56
C LEU A 79 2.82 -2.70 16.72
N TYR A 80 3.51 -3.84 16.77
CA TYR A 80 3.26 -5.03 15.94
C TYR A 80 1.82 -5.55 15.98
N SER A 81 1.15 -5.45 17.13
CA SER A 81 -0.25 -5.87 17.32
C SER A 81 -1.26 -5.09 16.46
N GLN A 82 -0.87 -3.94 15.89
CA GLN A 82 -1.67 -3.16 14.93
C GLN A 82 -1.38 -3.48 13.46
N ARG A 83 -0.52 -4.47 13.18
CA ARG A 83 -0.09 -4.80 11.80
C ARG A 83 -0.81 -6.00 11.20
N TYR A 84 -1.66 -6.65 11.98
CA TYR A 84 -2.42 -7.80 11.53
C TYR A 84 -3.81 -7.83 12.17
N PRO A 85 -4.81 -8.43 11.51
CA PRO A 85 -6.11 -8.65 12.12
C PRO A 85 -6.04 -9.74 13.19
N ARG A 86 -6.97 -9.72 14.16
CA ARG A 86 -6.99 -10.66 15.29
C ARG A 86 -6.93 -12.14 14.90
N SER A 87 -7.41 -12.50 13.71
CA SER A 87 -7.32 -13.87 13.16
C SER A 87 -5.89 -14.35 12.95
N TYR A 88 -4.91 -13.45 12.88
CA TYR A 88 -3.47 -13.76 12.75
C TYR A 88 -2.72 -13.66 14.08
N ALA A 89 -3.40 -13.38 15.21
CA ALA A 89 -2.81 -13.23 16.54
C ALA A 89 -2.45 -14.58 17.19
N ARG A 90 -1.59 -15.37 16.53
CA ARG A 90 -1.26 -16.76 16.89
C ARG A 90 -0.42 -16.89 18.16
N TYR A 91 0.54 -15.99 18.36
CA TYR A 91 1.51 -16.07 19.45
C TYR A 91 1.09 -15.15 20.59
N GLN A 92 0.85 -15.71 21.77
CA GLN A 92 0.32 -15.02 22.94
C GLN A 92 1.19 -15.27 24.18
N PRO A 93 1.29 -14.31 25.12
CA PRO A 93 0.62 -13.01 25.11
C PRO A 93 1.29 -12.01 24.14
N GLU A 94 0.51 -11.06 23.63
CA GLU A 94 1.02 -9.96 22.80
C GLU A 94 1.04 -8.63 23.57
N CYS A 95 2.01 -7.78 23.26
CA CYS A 95 2.04 -6.41 23.78
C CYS A 95 1.12 -5.53 22.93
N MET A 96 0.01 -5.07 23.53
CA MET A 96 -0.97 -4.18 22.87
C MET A 96 -0.54 -2.70 22.86
N GLY A 97 0.68 -2.41 23.35
CA GLY A 97 1.13 -1.05 23.66
C GLY A 97 0.92 -0.72 25.13
N VAL A 98 1.61 0.31 25.62
CA VAL A 98 1.41 0.83 26.97
C VAL A 98 0.11 1.63 26.95
N GLY A 99 -0.91 1.16 27.67
CA GLY A 99 -2.16 1.88 27.89
C GLY A 99 -2.02 3.01 28.90
#